data_AF-A0A1M5C5L2-F1
#
_entry.id   AF-A0A1M5C5L2-F1
#
_cell.length_a   1.000
_cell.length_b   1.000
_cell.length_c   1.000
_cell.angle_alpha   90.00
_cell.angle_beta   90.00
_cell.angle_gamma   90.00
#
_symmetry.space_group_name_H-M   'P 1'
#
loop_
_entity.id
_entity.type
_entity.pdbx_description
1 polymer ?
#
loop_
_entity_poly.entity_id
_entity_poly.type
_entity_poly.pdbx_seq_one_letter_code
_entity_poly.pdbx_strand_id
1 'polypeptide(L)'
;MNFNPNPDTTRMRKQGEKLLTIFSQTLNQLQSLPNDPELANYAAFLHGQIYGLAIALHFLFPGPGNLGEKAALMLRPVLTEHRCECKDQKGSN
;
A
#
# COMPACT_ATOMS: atom_id res chain seq x y z
N MET A 1 12.61 -17.34 -30.44
CA MET A 1 11.75 -16.15 -30.64
C MET A 1 12.40 -14.99 -29.90
N ASN A 2 12.92 -13.99 -30.62
CA ASN A 2 13.48 -12.78 -30.01
C ASN A 2 12.32 -11.90 -29.53
N PHE A 3 12.07 -11.89 -28.22
CA PHE A 3 11.21 -10.89 -27.59
C PHE A 3 11.97 -9.56 -27.64
N ASN A 4 11.63 -8.71 -28.58
CA ASN A 4 12.09 -7.33 -28.58
C ASN A 4 11.02 -6.52 -27.82
N PRO A 5 11.25 -6.19 -26.53
CA PRO A 5 10.23 -5.50 -25.74
C PRO A 5 9.97 -4.12 -26.33
N ASN A 6 8.70 -3.79 -26.56
CA ASN A 6 8.30 -2.46 -27.02
C ASN A 6 8.81 -1.43 -25.98
N PRO A 7 9.64 -0.45 -26.38
CA PRO A 7 10.25 0.50 -25.45
C PRO A 7 9.23 1.26 -24.60
N ASP A 8 8.02 1.48 -25.12
CA ASP A 8 6.95 2.18 -24.42
C ASP A 8 6.39 1.35 -23.25
N THR A 9 6.21 0.04 -23.47
CA THR A 9 5.79 -0.90 -22.40
C THR A 9 6.84 -1.03 -21.30
N THR A 10 8.12 -0.95 -21.66
CA THR A 10 9.23 -1.00 -20.70
C THR A 10 9.26 0.25 -19.84
N ARG A 11 9.03 1.43 -20.44
CA ARG A 11 8.94 2.71 -19.72
C ARG A 11 7.75 2.73 -18.77
N MET A 12 6.56 2.32 -19.24
CA MET A 12 5.37 2.20 -18.40
C MET A 12 5.61 1.26 -17.22
N ARG A 13 6.20 0.09 -17.45
CA ARG A 13 6.52 -0.85 -16.36
C ARG A 13 7.46 -0.25 -15.31
N LYS A 14 8.51 0.46 -15.72
CA LYS A 14 9.41 1.18 -14.80
C LYS A 14 8.68 2.26 -13.99
N GLN A 15 7.73 2.97 -14.60
CA GLN A 15 6.91 3.95 -13.89
C GLN A 15 5.97 3.28 -12.89
N GLY A 16 5.36 2.16 -13.26
CA GLY A 16 4.56 1.34 -12.36
C GLY A 16 5.36 0.82 -11.17
N GLU A 17 6.58 0.34 -11.39
CA GLU A 17 7.48 -0.12 -10.32
C GLU A 17 7.81 1.02 -9.35
N LYS A 18 8.01 2.25 -9.86
CA LYS A 18 8.17 3.43 -9.01
C LYS A 18 6.93 3.74 -8.18
N LEU A 19 5.74 3.67 -8.78
CA LEU A 19 4.48 3.85 -8.06
C LEU A 19 4.30 2.79 -6.97
N LEU A 20 4.64 1.54 -7.25
CA LEU A 20 4.59 0.46 -6.27
C LEU A 20 5.59 0.67 -5.12
N THR A 21 6.78 1.19 -5.40
CA THR A 21 7.76 1.56 -4.36
C THR A 21 7.22 2.67 -3.46
N ILE A 22 6.65 3.74 -4.04
CA ILE A 22 6.04 4.82 -3.26
C ILE A 22 4.90 4.27 -2.41
N PHE A 23 4.02 3.47 -3.01
CA PHE A 23 2.93 2.79 -2.31
C PHE A 23 3.44 2.00 -1.10
N SER A 24 4.49 1.19 -1.27
CA SER A 24 5.09 0.42 -0.19
C SER A 24 5.65 1.31 0.92
N GLN A 25 6.29 2.43 0.57
CA GLN A 25 6.87 3.36 1.54
C GLN A 25 5.78 4.05 2.36
N THR A 26 4.71 4.52 1.70
CA THR A 26 3.56 5.13 2.37
C THR A 26 2.85 4.14 3.29
N LEU A 27 2.72 2.89 2.87
CA LEU A 27 2.17 1.81 3.69
C LEU A 27 2.99 1.60 4.97
N ASN A 28 4.32 1.51 4.84
CA ASN A 28 5.23 1.35 5.96
C ASN A 28 5.17 2.56 6.91
N GLN A 29 5.07 3.78 6.37
CA GLN A 29 4.89 4.99 7.17
C GLN A 29 3.63 4.91 8.02
N LEU A 30 2.47 4.59 7.40
CA LEU A 30 1.21 4.45 8.11
C LEU A 30 1.28 3.36 9.20
N GLN A 31 1.86 2.21 8.90
CA GLN A 31 1.99 1.10 9.85
C GLN A 31 2.90 1.44 11.03
N SER A 32 3.94 2.27 10.78
CA SER A 32 4.86 2.75 11.81
C SER A 32 4.31 3.87 12.68
N LEU A 33 3.16 4.48 12.33
CA LEU A 33 2.60 5.56 13.12
C LEU A 33 2.17 5.08 14.50
N PRO A 34 2.58 5.79 15.58
CA PRO A 34 2.10 5.50 16.92
C PRO A 34 0.60 5.81 17.00
N ASN A 35 -0.07 5.16 17.95
CA ASN A 35 -1.47 5.45 18.24
C ASN A 35 -1.58 6.77 19.02
N ASP A 36 -1.42 7.87 18.30
CA ASP A 36 -1.41 9.24 18.82
C ASP A 36 -2.54 10.05 18.15
N PRO A 37 -3.49 10.59 18.93
CA PRO A 37 -4.56 11.44 18.42
C PRO A 37 -4.08 12.65 17.62
N GLU A 38 -2.90 13.21 17.93
CA GLU A 38 -2.36 14.36 17.19
C GLU A 38 -1.96 14.00 15.74
N LEU A 39 -1.70 12.71 15.50
CA LEU A 39 -1.33 12.18 14.18
C LEU A 39 -2.53 11.69 13.37
N ALA A 40 -3.76 11.78 13.88
CA ALA A 40 -4.96 11.27 13.22
C ALA A 40 -5.16 11.86 11.80
N ASN A 41 -4.93 13.17 11.65
CA ASN A 41 -5.03 13.83 10.35
C ASN A 41 -3.95 13.34 9.37
N TYR A 42 -2.75 13.06 9.87
CA TYR A 42 -1.65 12.54 9.07
C TYR A 42 -1.90 11.08 8.65
N ALA A 43 -2.40 10.25 9.56
CA ALA A 43 -2.84 8.89 9.26
C ALA A 43 -3.92 8.88 8.16
N ALA A 44 -4.95 9.73 8.28
CA ALA A 44 -5.99 9.87 7.25
C ALA A 44 -5.42 10.30 5.89
N PHE A 45 -4.46 11.23 5.87
CA PHE A 45 -3.75 11.62 4.66
C PHE A 45 -2.99 10.45 4.02
N LEU A 46 -2.27 9.66 4.81
CA LEU A 46 -1.55 8.48 4.32
C LEU A 46 -2.52 7.42 3.76
N HIS A 47 -3.64 7.17 4.43
CA HIS A 47 -4.70 6.29 3.89
C HIS A 47 -5.17 6.76 2.52
N GLY A 48 -5.46 8.06 2.36
CA GLY A 48 -5.88 8.63 1.08
C GLY A 48 -4.85 8.40 -0.04
N GLN A 49 -3.56 8.59 0.25
CA GLN A 49 -2.49 8.31 -0.72
C GLN A 49 -2.40 6.82 -1.09
N ILE A 50 -2.49 5.93 -0.09
CA ILE A 50 -2.45 4.47 -0.30
C ILE A 50 -3.61 4.04 -1.22
N TYR A 51 -4.83 4.52 -0.95
CA TYR A 51 -5.99 4.23 -1.81
C TYR A 51 -5.80 4.73 -3.24
N GLY A 52 -5.38 5.98 -3.42
CA GLY A 52 -5.17 6.56 -4.74
C GLY A 52 -4.11 5.80 -5.56
N LEU A 53 -3.00 5.44 -4.93
CA LEU A 53 -1.93 4.67 -5.56
C LEU A 53 -2.37 3.25 -5.92
N ALA A 54 -3.13 2.57 -5.05
CA ALA A 54 -3.64 1.24 -5.35
C ALA A 54 -4.64 1.26 -6.52
N ILE A 55 -5.54 2.25 -6.56
CA ILE A 55 -6.45 2.44 -7.69
C ILE A 55 -5.65 2.68 -8.97
N ALA A 56 -4.66 3.58 -8.95
CA ALA A 56 -3.82 3.85 -10.11
C ALA A 56 -3.08 2.59 -10.60
N LEU A 57 -2.49 1.80 -9.69
CA LEU A 57 -1.80 0.56 -10.02
C LEU A 57 -2.76 -0.51 -10.58
N HIS A 58 -3.98 -0.58 -10.04
CA HIS A 58 -5.01 -1.49 -10.53
C HIS A 58 -5.46 -1.17 -11.95
N PHE A 59 -5.72 0.12 -12.24
CA PHE A 59 -6.14 0.56 -13.58
C PHE A 59 -5.01 0.48 -14.61
N LEU A 60 -3.79 0.85 -14.24
CA LEU A 60 -2.66 0.91 -15.17
C LEU A 60 -1.98 -0.45 -15.41
N PHE A 61 -2.04 -1.36 -14.43
CA PHE A 61 -1.40 -2.67 -14.50
C PHE A 61 -2.38 -3.78 -14.04
N PRO A 62 -3.50 -3.99 -14.76
CA PRO A 62 -4.53 -4.94 -14.38
C PRO A 62 -4.07 -6.39 -14.59
N GLY A 63 -4.75 -7.32 -13.92
CA GLY A 63 -4.59 -8.77 -14.13
C GLY A 63 -3.62 -9.46 -13.15
N PRO A 64 -3.65 -10.80 -13.12
CA PRO A 64 -2.85 -11.60 -12.22
C PRO A 64 -1.35 -11.50 -12.55
N GLY A 65 -0.51 -11.46 -11.52
CA GLY A 65 0.95 -11.30 -11.58
C GLY A 65 1.42 -9.86 -11.79
N ASN A 66 0.53 -8.93 -12.12
CA ASN A 66 0.86 -7.54 -12.40
C ASN A 66 0.90 -6.66 -11.14
N LEU A 67 1.32 -5.41 -11.32
CA LEU A 67 1.54 -4.47 -10.21
C LEU A 67 0.24 -4.10 -9.48
N GLY A 68 -0.91 -4.11 -10.16
CA GLY A 68 -2.21 -3.91 -9.54
C GLY A 68 -2.57 -5.00 -8.53
N GLU A 69 -2.32 -6.27 -8.85
CA GLU A 69 -2.54 -7.37 -7.92
C GLU A 69 -1.58 -7.29 -6.73
N LYS A 70 -0.30 -6.97 -6.97
CA LYS A 70 0.68 -6.77 -5.89
C LYS A 70 0.24 -5.68 -4.91
N ALA A 71 -0.23 -4.55 -5.42
CA ALA A 71 -0.77 -3.46 -4.60
C ALA A 71 -1.98 -3.92 -3.77
N ALA A 72 -2.92 -4.66 -4.38
CA ALA A 72 -4.09 -5.19 -3.69
C ALA A 72 -3.73 -6.16 -2.56
N LEU A 73 -2.74 -7.05 -2.77
CA LEU A 73 -2.26 -7.96 -1.74
C LEU A 73 -1.62 -7.21 -0.56
N MET A 74 -0.86 -6.16 -0.84
CA MET A 74 -0.23 -5.31 0.17
C MET A 74 -1.22 -4.43 0.95
N LEU A 75 -2.40 -4.14 0.37
CA LEU A 75 -3.43 -3.31 1.01
C LEU A 75 -4.26 -4.07 2.05
N ARG A 76 -4.30 -5.41 1.95
CA ARG A 76 -5.10 -6.27 2.85
C ARG A 76 -4.90 -5.97 4.35
N PRO A 77 -3.67 -5.82 4.87
CA PRO A 77 -3.44 -5.55 6.30
C PRO A 77 -3.96 -4.19 6.76
N VAL A 78 -4.04 -3.20 5.86
CA VAL A 78 -4.51 -1.83 6.16
C VAL A 78 -6.02 -1.72 6.14
N LEU A 79 -6.71 -2.55 5.35
CA LEU A 79 -8.19 -2.65 5.41
C LEU A 79 -8.65 -3.42 6.64
N THR A 80 -7.87 -4.39 7.08
CA THR A 80 -8.19 -5.26 8.22
C THR A 80 -7.58 -4.75 9.52
N GLU A 81 -7.43 -3.43 9.69
CA GLU A 81 -6.96 -2.83 10.95
C GLU A 81 -7.98 -3.05 12.10
N HIS A 82 -8.14 -4.30 12.53
CA HIS A 82 -8.31 -4.63 13.92
C HIS A 82 -6.91 -4.68 14.53
N ARG A 83 -6.37 -3.50 14.88
CA ARG A 83 -5.32 -3.45 15.90
C ARG A 83 -5.96 -4.02 17.17
N CYS A 84 -5.71 -5.29 17.45
CA CYS A 84 -6.20 -5.94 18.66
C CYS A 84 -5.51 -5.25 19.84
N GLU A 85 -6.20 -4.29 20.46
CA GLU A 85 -5.80 -3.72 21.74
C GLU A 85 -6.00 -4.80 22.80
N CYS A 86 -5.07 -5.76 22.88
CA CYS A 86 -4.90 -6.55 24.08
C CYS A 86 -4.43 -5.58 25.17
N LYS A 87 -5.37 -4.83 25.76
CA LYS A 87 -5.16 -4.29 27.10
C LYS A 87 -4.84 -5.51 27.96
N ASP A 88 -3.59 -5.63 28.36
CA ASP A 88 -3.23 -6.40 29.54
C ASP A 88 -4.14 -5.89 30.66
N GLN A 89 -5.24 -6.61 30.87
CA GLN A 89 -5.99 -6.54 32.10
C GLN A 89 -5.03 -7.07 33.15
N LYS A 90 -4.16 -6.20 33.66
CA LYS A 90 -3.51 -6.40 34.95
C LYS A 90 -4.64 -6.75 35.90
N GLY A 91 -4.66 -8.02 36.30
CA GLY A 91 -5.52 -8.51 37.37
C GLY A 91 -5.32 -7.59 38.56
N SER A 92 -6.33 -6.77 38.82
CA SER A 92 -6.54 -6.17 40.12
C SER A 92 -6.97 -7.30 41.04
N ASN A 93 -6.02 -7.84 41.79
CA ASN A 93 -6.23 -8.29 43.17
C ASN A 93 -4.87 -8.45 43.87
#